data_AF-A0A3B1C6K6-F1
#
_entry.id   AF-A0A3B1C6K6-F1
#
_cell.length_a   1.000
_cell.length_b   1.000
_cell.length_c   1.000
_cell.angle_alpha   90.00
_cell.angle_beta   90.00
_cell.angle_gamma   90.00
#
_symmetry.space_group_name_H-M   'P 1'
#
loop_
_entity.id
_entity.type
_entity.pdbx_description
1 polymer ?
#
loop_
_entity_poly.entity_id
_entity_poly.type
_entity_poly.pdbx_seq_one_letter_code
_entity_poly.pdbx_strand_id
1 'polypeptide(L)'
;MALFVYFIWISDFKGLKGYEVALFLEINPLVGLSSLLTGWTVYKGLWLSLLVIIPTIFFGRFFCSWVCPMGIANHWAGHQARSEAEYIKVNSHRPLYRLKYYLLAVLLILSLFGASQIGLFDPIAMIYRSFIISVFPAIDSGRGFIFTRPHVFLGGVLISLLFIAVIFASRGIPRLFCRAICPLGAMLGVASLLSVMRIRRDIEKCTDCNLCLQSCQGACDPHTGLRASECLMCMNCITDCKDGALSYGLPKLSHAIHKPLDVNRRRLVETALASAILFPMMKTSLTSEANPQPMVIRPPGALSEPDFLRRCIKCSMCMRVCPTNVLQPALLEAGFEGLWSPILINKIGYCEYHCTLCGQVCPTGAIEQVEIKDKVGTRDVKPIKLGTAFYDRGRCLPWAMNTQCIVCEEVCPTSPKAIWFEEAQTRTRSGAVKKLKRPFVDPKLCIGCGICENKCPVRDWPAIRVTSVGETRSLTNRMILKR
;
A
#
# COMPACT_ATOMS: atom_id res chain seq x y z
N MET A 1 -10.31 -15.06 7.00
CA MET A 1 -9.97 -13.88 7.82
C MET A 1 -8.87 -14.19 8.84
N ALA A 2 -9.02 -15.21 9.69
CA ALA A 2 -7.99 -15.59 10.68
C ALA A 2 -6.59 -15.79 10.08
N LEU A 3 -6.49 -16.52 8.96
CA LEU A 3 -5.24 -16.71 8.22
C LEU A 3 -4.58 -15.37 7.81
N PHE A 4 -5.35 -14.43 7.30
CA PHE A 4 -4.85 -13.10 6.91
C PHE A 4 -4.30 -12.32 8.12
N VAL A 5 -5.04 -12.32 9.24
CA VAL A 5 -4.58 -11.67 10.48
C VAL A 5 -3.31 -12.33 11.01
N TYR A 6 -3.21 -13.65 10.94
CA TYR A 6 -2.03 -14.42 11.32
C TYR A 6 -0.79 -14.00 10.51
N PHE A 7 -0.90 -13.88 9.18
CA PHE A 7 0.21 -13.44 8.34
C PHE A 7 0.66 -12.01 8.64
N ILE A 8 -0.24 -11.07 8.93
CA ILE A 8 0.16 -9.70 9.34
C ILE A 8 0.73 -9.69 10.76
N TRP A 9 0.28 -10.59 11.63
CA TRP A 9 0.85 -10.67 12.97
C TRP A 9 2.29 -11.20 12.94
N ILE A 10 2.58 -12.21 12.10
CA ILE A 10 3.95 -12.71 11.88
C ILE A 10 4.84 -11.71 11.14
N SER A 11 4.26 -10.78 10.36
CA SER A 11 4.99 -9.73 9.66
C SER A 11 5.69 -8.72 10.57
N ASP A 12 5.46 -8.81 11.87
CA ASP A 12 6.18 -8.04 12.87
C ASP A 12 7.67 -8.39 12.89
N PHE A 13 8.52 -7.43 13.23
CA PHE A 13 9.97 -7.61 13.28
C PHE A 13 10.39 -8.74 14.23
N LYS A 14 9.59 -9.02 15.27
CA LYS A 14 9.81 -10.11 16.23
C LYS A 14 9.53 -11.51 15.63
N GLY A 15 8.73 -11.59 14.56
CA GLY A 15 8.21 -12.84 13.98
C GLY A 15 8.82 -13.25 12.63
N LEU A 16 9.60 -12.38 11.98
CA LEU A 16 10.25 -12.68 10.71
C LEU A 16 11.35 -13.74 10.83
N LYS A 17 10.95 -15.01 10.68
CA LYS A 17 11.85 -16.17 10.54
C LYS A 17 11.91 -16.69 9.10
N GLY A 18 12.01 -15.77 8.12
CA GLY A 18 12.12 -16.14 6.70
C GLY A 18 10.80 -16.65 6.05
N TYR A 19 9.65 -16.36 6.65
CA TYR A 19 8.34 -16.69 6.06
C TYR A 19 8.03 -15.78 4.85
N GLU A 20 7.31 -16.31 3.85
CA GLU A 20 6.76 -15.53 2.74
C GLU A 20 5.58 -14.67 3.20
N VAL A 21 5.88 -13.60 3.94
CA VAL A 21 4.91 -12.72 4.57
C VAL A 21 4.03 -11.96 3.55
N ALA A 22 4.48 -11.90 2.30
CA ALA A 22 3.82 -11.18 1.21
C ALA A 22 2.88 -12.05 0.36
N LEU A 23 2.62 -13.31 0.73
CA LEU A 23 1.88 -14.29 -0.08
C LEU A 23 0.55 -13.76 -0.67
N PHE A 24 -0.29 -13.09 0.14
CA PHE A 24 -1.56 -12.52 -0.35
C PHE A 24 -1.38 -11.38 -1.36
N LEU A 25 -0.29 -10.63 -1.26
CA LEU A 25 0.03 -9.54 -2.19
C LEU A 25 0.64 -10.09 -3.49
N GLU A 26 1.42 -11.18 -3.41
CA GLU A 26 2.03 -11.84 -4.57
C GLU A 26 1.03 -12.65 -5.40
N ILE A 27 0.04 -13.26 -4.73
CA ILE A 27 -1.09 -13.94 -5.39
C ILE A 27 -2.05 -12.95 -6.07
N ASN A 28 -1.91 -11.64 -5.83
CA ASN A 28 -2.83 -10.64 -6.38
C ASN A 28 -2.61 -10.40 -7.89
N PRO A 29 -3.55 -10.80 -8.75
CA PRO A 29 -3.35 -10.67 -10.20
C PRO A 29 -3.46 -9.24 -10.71
N LEU A 30 -4.14 -8.35 -9.98
CA LEU A 30 -4.19 -6.93 -10.36
C LEU A 30 -2.82 -6.28 -10.17
N VAL A 31 -2.16 -6.60 -9.05
CA VAL A 31 -0.77 -6.18 -8.80
C VAL A 31 0.17 -6.78 -9.84
N GLY A 32 0.06 -8.10 -10.09
CA GLY A 32 0.79 -8.80 -11.16
C GLY A 32 0.73 -8.09 -12.51
N LEU A 33 -0.47 -7.82 -12.99
CA LEU A 33 -0.69 -7.14 -14.26
C LEU A 33 -0.14 -5.71 -14.25
N SER A 34 -0.37 -4.97 -13.17
CA SER A 34 0.14 -3.60 -13.05
C SER A 34 1.67 -3.52 -13.06
N SER A 35 2.34 -4.41 -12.34
CA SER A 35 3.80 -4.41 -12.28
C SER A 35 4.39 -4.78 -13.63
N LEU A 36 3.77 -5.72 -14.36
CA LEU A 36 4.13 -6.03 -15.75
C LEU A 36 3.97 -4.81 -16.67
N LEU A 37 2.83 -4.12 -16.61
CA LEU A 37 2.58 -2.94 -17.46
C LEU A 37 3.50 -1.76 -17.15
N THR A 38 3.85 -1.57 -15.88
CA THR A 38 4.61 -0.39 -15.46
C THR A 38 6.12 -0.59 -15.61
N GLY A 39 6.62 -1.79 -15.28
CA GLY A 39 8.06 -2.08 -15.24
C GLY A 39 8.57 -2.94 -16.40
N TRP A 40 7.68 -3.41 -17.29
CA TRP A 40 7.97 -4.39 -18.36
C TRP A 40 8.73 -5.63 -17.89
N THR A 41 8.72 -5.89 -16.59
CA THR A 41 9.50 -6.92 -15.90
C THR A 41 8.57 -7.60 -14.90
N VAL A 42 8.63 -8.93 -14.86
CA VAL A 42 7.85 -9.74 -13.92
C VAL A 42 8.75 -10.13 -12.76
N TYR A 43 8.52 -9.54 -11.59
CA TYR A 43 9.16 -9.99 -10.35
C TYR A 43 8.75 -11.43 -10.04
N LYS A 44 9.68 -12.26 -9.53
CA LYS A 44 9.48 -13.72 -9.37
C LYS A 44 8.21 -14.09 -8.59
N GLY A 45 7.86 -13.35 -7.54
CA GLY A 45 6.65 -13.59 -6.75
C GLY A 45 5.33 -13.40 -7.53
N LEU A 46 5.32 -12.59 -8.59
CA LEU A 46 4.10 -12.27 -9.35
C LEU A 46 3.60 -13.45 -10.20
N TRP A 47 4.43 -14.48 -10.43
CA TRP A 47 3.99 -15.74 -11.05
C TRP A 47 2.90 -16.45 -10.22
N LEU A 48 2.89 -16.23 -8.89
CA LEU A 48 1.86 -16.77 -8.00
C LEU A 48 0.46 -16.23 -8.32
N SER A 49 0.35 -15.09 -9.00
CA SER A 49 -0.95 -14.57 -9.42
C SER A 49 -1.71 -15.48 -10.39
N LEU A 50 -1.01 -16.35 -11.12
CA LEU A 50 -1.62 -17.36 -11.98
C LEU A 50 -2.44 -18.38 -11.19
N LEU A 51 -2.10 -18.61 -9.92
CA LEU A 51 -2.89 -19.47 -9.02
C LEU A 51 -4.30 -18.94 -8.76
N VAL A 52 -4.55 -17.65 -9.01
CA VAL A 52 -5.91 -17.08 -8.96
C VAL A 52 -6.51 -16.97 -10.35
N ILE A 53 -5.74 -16.57 -11.37
CA ILE A 53 -6.26 -16.39 -12.73
C ILE A 53 -6.73 -17.73 -13.32
N ILE A 54 -5.89 -18.78 -13.25
CA ILE A 54 -6.19 -20.07 -13.88
C ILE A 54 -7.49 -20.65 -13.30
N PRO A 55 -7.65 -20.80 -11.97
CA PRO A 55 -8.92 -21.30 -11.44
C PRO A 55 -10.07 -20.32 -11.64
N THR A 56 -9.82 -19.02 -11.82
CA THR A 56 -10.89 -18.08 -12.19
C THR A 56 -11.46 -18.35 -13.59
N ILE A 57 -10.63 -18.78 -14.53
CA ILE A 57 -11.05 -19.18 -15.88
C ILE A 57 -11.82 -20.52 -15.85
N PHE A 58 -11.57 -21.40 -14.87
CA PHE A 58 -12.36 -22.64 -14.75
C PHE A 58 -13.64 -22.44 -13.94
N PHE A 59 -13.53 -21.80 -12.78
CA PHE A 59 -14.58 -21.76 -11.76
C PHE A 59 -15.32 -20.42 -11.64
N GLY A 60 -14.92 -19.41 -12.41
CA GLY A 60 -15.41 -18.04 -12.22
C GLY A 60 -14.75 -17.35 -11.01
N ARG A 61 -15.35 -16.27 -10.50
CA ARG A 61 -14.71 -15.36 -9.53
C ARG A 61 -14.66 -15.89 -8.07
N PHE A 62 -14.23 -17.13 -7.86
CA PHE A 62 -14.21 -17.78 -6.54
C PHE A 62 -13.42 -16.98 -5.48
N PHE A 63 -12.30 -16.36 -5.87
CA PHE A 63 -11.42 -15.63 -4.95
C PHE A 63 -12.16 -14.55 -4.15
N CYS A 64 -13.10 -13.85 -4.78
CA CYS A 64 -13.80 -12.71 -4.16
C CYS A 64 -14.66 -13.11 -2.95
N SER A 65 -15.21 -14.34 -2.92
CA SER A 65 -16.08 -14.80 -1.83
C SER A 65 -15.40 -15.76 -0.86
N TRP A 66 -14.46 -16.58 -1.33
CA TRP A 66 -13.88 -17.67 -0.54
C TRP A 66 -12.53 -17.30 0.10
N VAL A 67 -11.74 -16.43 -0.53
CA VAL A 67 -10.35 -16.18 -0.13
C VAL A 67 -10.11 -14.72 0.29
N CYS A 68 -10.70 -13.77 -0.45
CA CYS A 68 -10.42 -12.35 -0.28
C CYS A 68 -10.81 -11.83 1.12
N PRO A 69 -9.85 -11.33 1.93
CA PRO A 69 -10.15 -10.85 3.28
C PRO A 69 -11.06 -9.61 3.27
N MET A 70 -10.92 -8.73 2.28
CA MET A 70 -11.81 -7.58 2.11
C MET A 70 -13.26 -8.00 1.79
N GLY A 71 -13.43 -9.07 1.00
CA GLY A 71 -14.76 -9.63 0.70
C GLY A 71 -15.46 -10.17 1.94
N ILE A 72 -14.71 -10.91 2.78
CA ILE A 72 -15.20 -11.44 4.05
C ILE A 72 -15.58 -10.30 5.02
N ALA A 73 -14.73 -9.28 5.15
CA ALA A 73 -15.01 -8.12 6.01
C ALA A 73 -16.30 -7.39 5.60
N ASN A 74 -16.46 -7.13 4.30
CA ASN A 74 -17.66 -6.49 3.76
C ASN A 74 -18.91 -7.35 3.91
N HIS A 75 -18.78 -8.68 3.77
CA HIS A 75 -19.88 -9.60 3.95
C HIS A 75 -20.41 -9.57 5.38
N TRP A 76 -19.51 -9.64 6.37
CA TRP A 76 -19.86 -9.60 7.77
C TRP A 76 -20.47 -8.25 8.17
N ALA A 77 -19.87 -7.14 7.73
CA ALA A 77 -20.39 -5.81 8.03
C ALA A 77 -21.74 -5.52 7.35
N GLY A 78 -22.03 -6.17 6.22
CA GLY A 78 -23.27 -5.96 5.46
C GLY A 78 -24.45 -6.82 5.94
N HIS A 79 -24.26 -7.66 6.95
CA HIS A 79 -25.35 -8.46 7.51
C HIS A 79 -26.29 -7.57 8.36
N GLN A 80 -27.57 -7.51 7.97
CA GLN A 80 -28.58 -6.71 8.65
C GLN A 80 -29.94 -7.41 8.61
N ALA A 81 -30.74 -7.33 9.67
CA ALA A 81 -32.12 -7.79 9.61
C ALA A 81 -32.92 -6.89 8.64
N ARG A 82 -33.44 -7.46 7.55
CA ARG A 82 -34.31 -6.78 6.57
C ARG A 82 -35.41 -7.73 6.12
N SER A 83 -36.51 -7.17 5.65
CA SER A 83 -37.55 -7.96 5.00
C SER A 83 -37.05 -8.56 3.68
N GLU A 84 -37.69 -9.63 3.23
CA GLU A 84 -37.34 -10.31 1.98
C GLU A 84 -37.40 -9.35 0.76
N ALA A 85 -38.48 -8.58 0.65
CA ALA A 85 -38.65 -7.60 -0.43
C ALA A 85 -37.54 -6.54 -0.46
N GLU A 86 -37.10 -6.09 0.72
CA GLU A 86 -36.02 -5.11 0.83
C GLU A 86 -34.67 -5.73 0.43
N TYR A 87 -34.41 -6.99 0.83
CA TYR A 87 -33.21 -7.71 0.42
C TYR A 87 -33.12 -7.86 -1.10
N ILE A 88 -34.21 -8.26 -1.75
CA ILE A 88 -34.29 -8.40 -3.21
C ILE A 88 -34.02 -7.04 -3.87
N LYS A 89 -34.66 -5.97 -3.39
CA LYS A 89 -34.45 -4.61 -3.92
C LYS A 89 -33.00 -4.15 -3.78
N VAL A 90 -32.35 -4.44 -2.66
CA VAL A 90 -30.96 -4.00 -2.42
C VAL A 90 -29.96 -4.87 -3.18
N ASN A 91 -30.25 -6.16 -3.38
CA ASN A 91 -29.45 -7.07 -4.20
C ASN A 91 -29.73 -6.96 -5.70
N SER A 92 -30.64 -6.09 -6.12
CA SER A 92 -30.82 -5.77 -7.53
C SER A 92 -29.59 -5.11 -8.15
N HIS A 93 -29.42 -5.34 -9.45
CA HIS A 93 -28.34 -4.75 -10.22
C HIS A 93 -28.53 -3.24 -10.35
N ARG A 94 -27.47 -2.46 -10.09
CA ARG A 94 -27.48 -0.99 -10.20
C ARG A 94 -26.46 -0.51 -11.22
N PRO A 95 -26.72 0.60 -11.94
CA PRO A 95 -25.77 1.14 -12.92
C PRO A 95 -24.44 1.57 -12.28
N LEU A 96 -24.46 1.93 -10.98
CA LEU A 96 -23.25 2.27 -10.21
C LEU A 96 -22.20 1.14 -10.21
N TYR A 97 -22.60 -0.12 -10.33
CA TYR A 97 -21.66 -1.26 -10.33
C TYR A 97 -20.73 -1.28 -11.54
N ARG A 98 -20.99 -0.44 -12.54
CA ARG A 98 -20.11 -0.23 -13.68
C ARG A 98 -18.86 0.56 -13.31
N LEU A 99 -18.90 1.35 -12.24
CA LEU A 99 -17.80 2.24 -11.80
C LEU A 99 -16.48 1.49 -11.63
N LYS A 100 -16.48 0.27 -11.09
CA LYS A 100 -15.27 -0.54 -10.93
C LYS A 100 -14.55 -0.84 -12.26
N TYR A 101 -15.27 -0.95 -13.37
CA TYR A 101 -14.69 -1.21 -14.69
C TYR A 101 -14.06 0.06 -15.26
N TYR A 102 -14.72 1.21 -15.08
CA TYR A 102 -14.11 2.51 -15.40
C TYR A 102 -12.84 2.74 -14.57
N LEU A 103 -12.91 2.47 -13.26
CA LEU A 103 -11.77 2.60 -12.36
C LEU A 103 -10.61 1.67 -12.78
N LEU A 104 -10.90 0.40 -13.09
CA LEU A 104 -9.90 -0.54 -13.60
C LEU A 104 -9.24 -0.02 -14.88
N ALA A 105 -10.03 0.43 -15.86
CA ALA A 105 -9.51 0.94 -17.14
C ALA A 105 -8.58 2.14 -16.92
N VAL A 106 -9.02 3.13 -16.14
CA VAL A 106 -8.21 4.32 -15.80
C VAL A 106 -6.91 3.90 -15.10
N LEU A 107 -6.97 3.01 -14.12
CA LEU A 107 -5.80 2.56 -13.37
C LEU A 107 -4.79 1.79 -14.24
N LEU A 108 -5.25 0.95 -15.17
CA LEU A 108 -4.38 0.23 -16.11
C LEU A 108 -3.74 1.18 -17.13
N ILE A 109 -4.48 2.19 -17.61
CA ILE A 109 -3.93 3.23 -18.49
C ILE A 109 -2.85 4.04 -17.74
N LEU A 110 -3.10 4.44 -16.50
CA LEU A 110 -2.10 5.12 -15.66
C LEU A 110 -0.83 4.26 -15.48
N SER A 111 -1.03 2.96 -15.21
CA SER A 111 0.05 1.98 -15.06
C SER A 111 0.88 1.85 -16.34
N LEU A 112 0.25 1.81 -17.52
CA LEU A 112 0.95 1.78 -18.83
C LEU A 112 1.85 3.00 -19.04
N PHE A 113 1.42 4.17 -18.56
CA PHE A 113 2.19 5.41 -18.65
C PHE A 113 3.14 5.65 -17.47
N GLY A 114 3.41 4.62 -16.67
CA GLY A 114 4.43 4.67 -15.63
C GLY A 114 3.96 5.31 -14.31
N ALA A 115 2.66 5.32 -14.00
CA ALA A 115 2.13 5.86 -12.74
C ALA A 115 1.25 4.79 -12.03
N SER A 116 1.80 4.12 -11.02
CA SER A 116 1.09 3.04 -10.32
C SER A 116 0.27 3.56 -9.13
N GLN A 117 -1.04 3.75 -9.37
CA GLN A 117 -2.03 4.12 -8.35
C GLN A 117 -2.91 2.95 -7.89
N ILE A 118 -2.63 1.75 -8.38
CA ILE A 118 -3.46 0.57 -8.17
C ILE A 118 -3.56 0.19 -6.69
N GLY A 119 -2.47 0.36 -5.94
CA GLY A 119 -2.42 0.12 -4.50
C GLY A 119 -3.43 0.91 -3.64
N LEU A 120 -3.95 2.04 -4.15
CA LEU A 120 -4.93 2.85 -3.43
C LEU A 120 -6.30 2.16 -3.35
N PHE A 121 -6.70 1.50 -4.45
CA PHE A 121 -8.03 0.89 -4.62
C PHE A 121 -8.00 -0.64 -4.62
N ASP A 122 -6.81 -1.24 -4.59
CA ASP A 122 -6.66 -2.68 -4.47
C ASP A 122 -7.20 -3.17 -3.11
N PRO A 123 -8.13 -4.16 -3.08
CA PRO A 123 -8.70 -4.66 -1.82
C PRO A 123 -7.66 -5.19 -0.85
N ILE A 124 -6.58 -5.81 -1.34
CA ILE A 124 -5.59 -6.51 -0.50
C ILE A 124 -4.62 -5.46 0.06
N ALA A 125 -4.03 -4.61 -0.77
CA ALA A 125 -3.16 -3.54 -0.31
C ALA A 125 -3.90 -2.59 0.66
N MET A 126 -5.16 -2.25 0.37
CA MET A 126 -5.96 -1.38 1.24
C MET A 126 -6.22 -2.00 2.61
N ILE A 127 -6.57 -3.28 2.69
CA ILE A 127 -6.80 -3.93 3.98
C ILE A 127 -5.49 -4.14 4.76
N TYR A 128 -4.37 -4.50 4.11
CA TYR A 128 -3.05 -4.55 4.74
C TYR A 128 -2.69 -3.20 5.36
N ARG A 129 -2.77 -2.12 4.56
CA ARG A 129 -2.49 -0.76 5.00
C ARG A 129 -3.35 -0.35 6.19
N SER A 130 -4.65 -0.61 6.14
CA SER A 130 -5.58 -0.24 7.22
C SER A 130 -5.30 -1.02 8.51
N PHE A 131 -4.95 -2.31 8.41
CA PHE A 131 -4.59 -3.09 9.59
C PHE A 131 -3.27 -2.60 10.22
N ILE A 132 -2.25 -2.37 9.39
CA ILE A 132 -0.92 -1.94 9.84
C ILE A 132 -0.95 -0.53 10.47
N ILE A 133 -1.63 0.40 9.81
CA ILE A 133 -1.59 1.82 10.19
C ILE A 133 -2.57 2.14 11.32
N SER A 134 -3.70 1.43 11.37
CA SER A 134 -4.82 1.78 12.26
C SER A 134 -5.09 0.71 13.31
N VAL A 135 -5.36 -0.53 12.88
CA VAL A 135 -5.90 -1.58 13.75
C VAL A 135 -4.86 -2.06 14.77
N PHE A 136 -3.66 -2.41 14.33
CA PHE A 136 -2.61 -2.91 15.23
C PHE A 136 -2.14 -1.86 16.23
N PRO A 137 -1.81 -0.61 15.82
CA PRO A 137 -1.49 0.45 16.76
C PRO A 137 -2.58 0.72 17.81
N ALA A 138 -3.86 0.67 17.40
CA ALA A 138 -4.97 0.85 18.34
C ALA A 138 -5.07 -0.29 19.35
N ILE A 139 -4.87 -1.54 18.91
CA ILE A 139 -4.83 -2.72 19.79
C ILE A 139 -3.65 -2.63 20.76
N ASP A 140 -2.46 -2.29 20.27
CA ASP A 140 -1.24 -2.20 21.08
C ASP A 140 -1.33 -1.07 22.11
N SER A 141 -1.93 0.07 21.73
CA SER A 141 -2.19 1.19 22.64
C SER A 141 -3.18 0.81 23.76
N GLY A 142 -4.16 -0.07 23.47
CA GLY A 142 -5.13 -0.56 24.45
C GLY A 142 -4.62 -1.70 25.34
N ARG A 143 -3.58 -2.44 24.91
CA ARG A 143 -3.03 -3.62 25.61
C ARG A 143 -1.73 -3.35 26.38
N GLY A 144 -1.41 -2.08 26.68
CA GLY A 144 -0.10 -1.63 27.17
C GLY A 144 0.42 -2.35 28.42
N PHE A 145 1.00 -3.55 28.27
CA PHE A 145 1.65 -4.27 29.37
C PHE A 145 2.99 -4.92 29.05
N ILE A 146 3.45 -5.03 27.79
CA ILE A 146 4.74 -5.71 27.52
C ILE A 146 5.54 -4.98 26.43
N PHE A 147 6.30 -3.97 26.86
CA PHE A 147 7.60 -3.55 26.30
C PHE A 147 7.74 -3.56 24.76
N THR A 148 7.24 -2.52 24.09
CA THR A 148 7.86 -1.84 22.93
C THR A 148 7.05 -0.55 22.65
N ARG A 149 7.69 0.56 22.25
CA ARG A 149 6.97 1.80 21.89
C ARG A 149 5.87 1.48 20.85
N PRO A 150 4.60 1.88 21.06
CA PRO A 150 3.56 1.62 20.06
C PRO A 150 3.94 2.31 18.75
N HIS A 151 3.79 1.61 17.63
CA HIS A 151 3.96 2.21 16.31
C HIS A 151 2.93 3.32 16.13
N VAL A 152 3.37 4.53 15.77
CA VAL A 152 2.48 5.65 15.51
C VAL A 152 2.64 6.06 14.06
N PHE A 153 1.53 6.12 13.32
CA PHE A 153 1.57 6.44 11.90
C PHE A 153 0.93 7.79 11.59
N LEU A 154 1.65 8.65 10.88
CA LEU A 154 1.11 9.92 10.39
C LEU A 154 -0.09 9.67 9.47
N GLY A 155 -1.17 10.44 9.62
CA GLY A 155 -2.40 10.23 8.84
C GLY A 155 -3.16 8.95 9.18
N GLY A 156 -2.81 8.24 10.26
CA GLY A 156 -3.48 7.00 10.66
C GLY A 156 -4.97 7.19 10.93
N VAL A 157 -5.38 8.32 11.51
CA VAL A 157 -6.80 8.64 11.75
C VAL A 157 -7.57 8.74 10.43
N LEU A 158 -7.04 9.46 9.43
CA LEU A 158 -7.68 9.59 8.12
C LEU A 158 -7.86 8.22 7.44
N ILE A 159 -6.81 7.39 7.47
CA ILE A 159 -6.85 6.04 6.90
C ILE A 159 -7.87 5.17 7.64
N SER A 160 -7.95 5.30 8.97
CA SER A 160 -8.93 4.59 9.80
C SER A 160 -10.36 4.98 9.42
N LEU A 161 -10.64 6.28 9.34
CA LEU A 161 -11.97 6.79 8.99
C LEU A 161 -12.39 6.36 7.59
N LEU A 162 -11.48 6.41 6.61
CA LEU A 162 -11.73 5.92 5.25
C LEU A 162 -12.05 4.42 5.26
N PHE A 163 -11.26 3.61 5.95
CA PHE A 163 -11.47 2.16 6.01
C PHE A 163 -12.80 1.81 6.69
N ILE A 164 -13.10 2.44 7.83
CA ILE A 164 -14.37 2.31 8.53
C ILE A 164 -15.52 2.71 7.61
N ALA A 165 -15.43 3.85 6.92
CA ALA A 165 -16.47 4.30 5.98
C ALA A 165 -16.72 3.26 4.88
N VAL A 166 -15.67 2.68 4.30
CA VAL A 166 -15.81 1.64 3.27
C VAL A 166 -16.51 0.39 3.81
N ILE A 167 -16.13 -0.07 5.00
CA ILE A 167 -16.73 -1.25 5.63
C ILE A 167 -18.18 -0.97 6.05
N PHE A 168 -18.47 0.17 6.66
CA PHE A 168 -19.82 0.51 7.10
C PHE A 168 -20.77 0.85 5.94
N ALA A 169 -20.24 1.31 4.80
CA ALA A 169 -21.05 1.48 3.60
C ALA A 169 -21.67 0.16 3.10
N SER A 170 -21.09 -0.99 3.49
CA SER A 170 -21.68 -2.30 3.20
C SER A 170 -22.98 -2.56 3.95
N ARG A 171 -23.27 -1.81 5.04
CA ARG A 171 -24.58 -1.86 5.71
C ARG A 171 -25.70 -1.37 4.82
N GLY A 172 -25.48 -0.32 4.01
CA GLY A 172 -26.50 0.16 3.07
C GLY A 172 -26.69 -0.83 1.92
N ILE A 173 -25.61 -1.11 1.20
CA ILE A 173 -25.59 -2.02 0.04
C ILE A 173 -24.60 -3.16 0.33
N PRO A 174 -25.04 -4.42 0.41
CA PRO A 174 -24.17 -5.55 0.71
C PRO A 174 -22.98 -5.60 -0.25
N ARG A 175 -21.78 -5.77 0.31
CA ARG A 175 -20.51 -5.81 -0.45
C ARG A 175 -20.34 -4.63 -1.43
N LEU A 176 -20.76 -3.41 -1.05
CA LEU A 176 -20.66 -2.21 -1.89
C LEU A 176 -19.28 -2.04 -2.53
N PHE A 177 -18.20 -2.17 -1.75
CA PHE A 177 -16.84 -2.06 -2.27
C PHE A 177 -16.57 -3.06 -3.39
N CYS A 178 -16.90 -4.33 -3.20
CA CYS A 178 -16.69 -5.39 -4.19
C CYS A 178 -17.58 -5.24 -5.44
N ARG A 179 -18.79 -4.69 -5.28
CA ARG A 179 -19.76 -4.50 -6.38
C ARG A 179 -19.48 -3.24 -7.21
N ALA A 180 -19.08 -2.14 -6.58
CA ALA A 180 -19.01 -0.82 -7.21
C ALA A 180 -17.60 -0.26 -7.40
N ILE A 181 -16.63 -0.58 -6.54
CA ILE A 181 -15.34 0.13 -6.50
C ILE A 181 -14.17 -0.78 -6.85
N CYS A 182 -14.17 -2.04 -6.37
CA CYS A 182 -13.02 -2.93 -6.40
C CYS A 182 -12.50 -3.24 -7.83
N PRO A 183 -11.32 -2.73 -8.23
CA PRO A 183 -10.75 -2.96 -9.56
C PRO A 183 -10.28 -4.42 -9.73
N LEU A 184 -9.79 -5.07 -8.66
CA LEU A 184 -9.45 -6.49 -8.69
C LEU A 184 -10.69 -7.34 -9.00
N GLY A 185 -11.82 -6.97 -8.40
CA GLY A 185 -13.09 -7.60 -8.69
C GLY A 185 -13.51 -7.40 -10.14
N ALA A 186 -13.38 -6.19 -10.68
CA ALA A 186 -13.66 -5.90 -12.08
C ALA A 186 -12.81 -6.79 -13.01
N MET A 187 -11.50 -6.90 -12.74
CA MET A 187 -10.57 -7.67 -13.55
C MET A 187 -10.91 -9.17 -13.53
N LEU A 188 -11.15 -9.74 -12.35
CA LEU A 188 -11.61 -11.12 -12.23
C LEU A 188 -12.98 -11.32 -12.89
N GLY A 189 -13.83 -10.30 -12.91
CA GLY A 189 -15.12 -10.33 -13.60
C GLY A 189 -15.00 -10.37 -15.11
N VAL A 190 -14.04 -9.65 -15.68
CA VAL A 190 -13.70 -9.77 -17.11
C VAL A 190 -13.13 -11.16 -17.39
N ALA A 191 -12.20 -11.65 -16.56
CA ALA A 191 -11.64 -12.99 -16.71
C ALA A 191 -12.72 -14.09 -16.62
N SER A 192 -13.73 -13.93 -15.75
CA SER A 192 -14.83 -14.89 -15.62
C SER A 192 -15.78 -14.92 -16.82
N LEU A 193 -15.68 -13.99 -17.77
CA LEU A 193 -16.40 -14.11 -19.05
C LEU A 193 -15.90 -15.27 -19.90
N LEU A 194 -14.69 -15.75 -19.64
CA LEU A 194 -14.13 -16.97 -20.22
C LEU A 194 -14.45 -18.21 -19.37
N SER A 195 -15.22 -18.07 -18.27
CA SER A 195 -15.39 -19.17 -17.34
C SER A 195 -16.09 -20.36 -17.97
N VAL A 196 -15.46 -21.53 -17.85
CA VAL A 196 -15.96 -22.80 -18.41
C VAL A 196 -17.18 -23.30 -17.63
N MET A 197 -17.14 -23.19 -16.30
CA MET A 197 -18.27 -23.56 -15.44
C MET A 197 -19.04 -22.33 -14.96
N ARG A 198 -20.38 -22.45 -14.94
CA ARG A 198 -21.30 -21.37 -14.57
C ARG A 198 -22.51 -21.89 -13.81
N ILE A 199 -23.19 -20.97 -13.13
CA ILE A 199 -24.51 -21.23 -12.55
C ILE A 199 -25.53 -21.23 -13.69
N ARG A 200 -26.36 -22.26 -13.73
CA ARG A 200 -27.45 -22.43 -14.69
C ARG A 200 -28.78 -22.57 -13.96
N ARG A 201 -29.85 -22.14 -14.62
CA ARG A 201 -31.23 -22.25 -14.15
C ARG A 201 -31.98 -23.21 -15.07
N ASP A 202 -32.58 -24.23 -14.47
CA ASP A 202 -33.55 -25.08 -15.12
C ASP A 202 -34.92 -24.38 -15.05
N ILE A 203 -35.50 -24.05 -16.20
CA ILE A 203 -36.75 -23.30 -16.29
C ILE A 203 -37.92 -24.19 -15.88
N GLU A 204 -37.87 -25.48 -16.21
CA GLU A 204 -38.95 -26.44 -15.95
C GLU A 204 -39.12 -26.73 -14.46
N LYS A 205 -38.01 -26.67 -13.70
CA LYS A 205 -38.02 -26.92 -12.25
C LYS A 205 -38.25 -25.67 -11.39
N CYS A 206 -38.21 -24.48 -11.98
CA CYS A 206 -38.21 -23.25 -11.20
C CYS A 206 -39.63 -22.74 -10.93
N THR A 207 -39.97 -22.54 -9.66
CA THR A 207 -41.27 -22.05 -9.19
C THR A 207 -41.38 -20.52 -9.07
N ASP A 208 -40.39 -19.77 -9.59
CA ASP A 208 -40.32 -18.30 -9.51
C ASP A 208 -40.44 -17.70 -8.08
N CYS A 209 -40.01 -18.45 -7.06
CA CYS A 209 -40.07 -18.05 -5.66
C CYS A 209 -39.16 -16.87 -5.24
N ASN A 210 -38.30 -16.35 -6.12
CA ASN A 210 -37.38 -15.21 -5.90
C ASN A 210 -36.36 -15.31 -4.74
N LEU A 211 -36.31 -16.42 -4.00
CA LEU A 211 -35.32 -16.65 -2.93
C LEU A 211 -33.86 -16.51 -3.40
N CYS A 212 -33.57 -16.92 -4.64
CA CYS A 212 -32.24 -16.79 -5.22
C CYS A 212 -31.80 -15.32 -5.41
N LEU A 213 -32.75 -14.40 -5.60
CA LEU A 213 -32.49 -12.95 -5.70
C LEU A 213 -32.18 -12.36 -4.32
N GLN A 214 -32.87 -12.83 -3.28
CA GLN A 214 -32.63 -12.44 -1.90
C GLN A 214 -31.20 -12.78 -1.46
N SER A 215 -30.73 -13.99 -1.76
CA SER A 215 -29.41 -14.48 -1.36
C SER A 215 -28.26 -14.08 -2.28
N CYS A 216 -28.55 -13.39 -3.38
CA CYS A 216 -27.57 -13.00 -4.38
C CYS A 216 -26.62 -11.90 -3.87
N GLN A 217 -25.45 -12.30 -3.37
CA GLN A 217 -24.45 -11.35 -2.88
C GLN A 217 -23.68 -10.62 -3.99
N GLY A 218 -23.76 -11.08 -5.24
CA GLY A 218 -23.11 -10.44 -6.39
C GLY A 218 -23.98 -9.43 -7.13
N ALA A 219 -25.29 -9.33 -6.82
CA ALA A 219 -26.26 -8.61 -7.65
C ALA A 219 -26.22 -9.02 -9.14
N CYS A 220 -25.97 -10.32 -9.39
CA CYS A 220 -25.81 -10.91 -10.71
C CYS A 220 -27.11 -11.44 -11.32
N ASP A 221 -28.21 -11.45 -10.57
CA ASP A 221 -29.57 -11.81 -11.06
C ASP A 221 -29.64 -13.26 -11.58
N PRO A 222 -29.60 -14.27 -10.68
CA PRO A 222 -29.68 -15.69 -11.04
C PRO A 222 -31.04 -16.12 -11.58
N HIS A 223 -32.08 -15.27 -11.47
CA HIS A 223 -33.44 -15.59 -11.89
C HIS A 223 -33.67 -15.27 -13.37
N THR A 224 -33.61 -14.01 -13.77
CA THR A 224 -34.00 -13.60 -15.14
C THR A 224 -32.89 -13.79 -16.17
N GLY A 225 -31.64 -13.59 -15.76
CA GLY A 225 -30.51 -13.68 -16.67
C GLY A 225 -29.20 -13.37 -15.96
N LEU A 226 -28.42 -14.43 -15.74
CA LEU A 226 -27.20 -14.37 -14.95
C LEU A 226 -26.16 -13.49 -15.64
N ARG A 227 -25.77 -12.40 -14.97
CA ARG A 227 -24.62 -11.58 -15.32
C ARG A 227 -23.35 -12.24 -14.80
N ALA A 228 -22.69 -13.03 -15.64
CA ALA A 228 -21.52 -13.81 -15.25
C ALA A 228 -20.39 -12.95 -14.65
N SER A 229 -20.15 -11.76 -15.22
CA SER A 229 -19.10 -10.84 -14.76
C SER A 229 -19.31 -10.29 -13.34
N GLU A 230 -20.55 -10.31 -12.84
CA GLU A 230 -20.95 -9.83 -11.52
C GLU A 230 -21.03 -10.94 -10.48
N CYS A 231 -21.13 -12.21 -10.91
CA CYS A 231 -21.27 -13.33 -10.01
C CYS A 231 -20.00 -13.53 -9.15
N LEU A 232 -20.13 -13.44 -7.83
CA LEU A 232 -19.03 -13.65 -6.88
C LEU A 232 -18.76 -15.12 -6.53
N MET A 233 -19.49 -16.05 -7.16
CA MET A 233 -19.40 -17.49 -6.91
C MET A 233 -19.52 -17.87 -5.42
N CYS A 234 -20.48 -17.27 -4.71
CA CYS A 234 -20.74 -17.58 -3.31
C CYS A 234 -21.58 -18.85 -3.10
N MET A 235 -22.23 -19.38 -4.14
CA MET A 235 -23.10 -20.56 -4.13
C MET A 235 -24.37 -20.50 -3.26
N ASN A 236 -24.59 -19.43 -2.49
CA ASN A 236 -25.81 -19.27 -1.68
C ASN A 236 -27.12 -19.51 -2.46
N CYS A 237 -27.22 -19.03 -3.70
CA CYS A 237 -28.43 -19.22 -4.49
C CYS A 237 -28.73 -20.69 -4.84
N ILE A 238 -27.70 -21.55 -4.88
CA ILE A 238 -27.87 -23.00 -5.08
C ILE A 238 -28.32 -23.62 -3.75
N THR A 239 -27.68 -23.24 -2.64
CA THR A 239 -28.00 -23.76 -1.31
C THR A 239 -29.44 -23.41 -0.88
N ASP A 240 -29.91 -22.21 -1.19
CA ASP A 240 -31.23 -21.74 -0.77
C ASP A 240 -32.37 -22.17 -1.74
N CYS A 241 -32.02 -22.77 -2.88
CA CYS A 241 -33.01 -23.23 -3.86
C CYS A 241 -33.63 -24.56 -3.43
N LYS A 242 -34.85 -24.50 -2.88
CA LYS A 242 -35.60 -25.68 -2.41
C LYS A 242 -35.92 -26.69 -3.52
N ASP A 243 -36.18 -26.20 -4.74
CA ASP A 243 -36.61 -27.02 -5.87
C ASP A 243 -35.43 -27.61 -6.68
N GLY A 244 -34.18 -27.29 -6.31
CA GLY A 244 -32.99 -27.76 -7.03
C GLY A 244 -32.90 -27.26 -8.49
N ALA A 245 -33.59 -26.18 -8.82
CA ALA A 245 -33.61 -25.59 -10.16
C ALA A 245 -32.30 -24.90 -10.55
N LEU A 246 -31.44 -24.55 -9.58
CA LEU A 246 -30.14 -23.93 -9.81
C LEU A 246 -29.03 -24.97 -9.65
N SER A 247 -28.14 -25.07 -10.64
CA SER A 247 -26.99 -25.97 -10.59
C SER A 247 -25.72 -25.30 -11.13
N TYR A 248 -24.57 -25.85 -10.77
CA TYR A 248 -23.27 -25.38 -11.22
C TYR A 248 -22.62 -26.43 -12.12
N GLY A 249 -22.17 -26.04 -13.31
CA GLY A 249 -21.52 -26.96 -14.24
C GLY A 249 -21.28 -26.37 -15.62
N LEU A 250 -21.03 -27.24 -16.60
CA LEU A 250 -20.82 -26.84 -18.00
C LEU A 250 -22.09 -26.23 -18.62
N PRO A 251 -21.93 -25.21 -19.49
CA PRO A 251 -23.05 -24.62 -20.21
C PRO A 251 -23.68 -25.66 -21.14
N LYS A 252 -24.98 -25.90 -20.98
CA LYS A 252 -25.80 -26.59 -21.98
C LYS A 252 -26.51 -25.52 -22.81
N LEU A 253 -26.51 -25.67 -24.14
CA LEU A 253 -27.03 -24.66 -25.10
C LEU A 253 -28.46 -24.17 -24.78
N SER A 254 -29.29 -25.00 -24.14
CA SER A 254 -30.71 -24.73 -23.94
C SER A 254 -31.10 -24.07 -22.62
N HIS A 255 -30.17 -23.80 -21.68
CA HIS A 255 -30.53 -23.54 -20.27
C HIS A 255 -29.95 -22.28 -19.61
N ALA A 256 -29.52 -21.25 -20.37
CA ALA A 256 -29.11 -19.99 -19.76
C ALA A 256 -29.19 -18.78 -20.69
N ILE A 257 -30.03 -17.79 -20.33
CA ILE A 257 -29.93 -16.44 -20.88
C ILE A 257 -28.84 -15.71 -20.09
N HIS A 258 -27.65 -15.59 -20.68
CA HIS A 258 -26.56 -14.81 -20.11
C HIS A 258 -26.57 -13.39 -20.67
N LYS A 259 -26.53 -12.39 -19.79
CA LYS A 259 -26.37 -11.00 -20.22
C LYS A 259 -24.88 -10.72 -20.47
N PRO A 260 -24.48 -10.35 -21.69
CA PRO A 260 -23.09 -9.99 -21.98
C PRO A 260 -22.70 -8.71 -21.25
N LEU A 261 -21.39 -8.44 -21.19
CA LEU A 261 -20.89 -7.15 -20.73
C LEU A 261 -21.34 -6.06 -21.71
N ASP A 262 -22.00 -5.01 -21.21
CA ASP A 262 -22.50 -3.88 -22.02
C ASP A 262 -21.33 -2.97 -22.45
N VAL A 263 -20.69 -3.31 -23.57
CA VAL A 263 -19.61 -2.53 -24.19
C VAL A 263 -20.18 -1.74 -25.37
N ASN A 264 -20.53 -0.47 -25.12
CA ASN A 264 -21.08 0.42 -26.14
C ASN A 264 -20.05 1.52 -26.51
N ARG A 265 -20.09 2.04 -27.75
CA ARG A 265 -19.21 3.13 -28.24
C ARG A 265 -19.20 4.34 -27.32
N ARG A 266 -20.37 4.74 -26.81
CA ARG A 266 -20.50 5.83 -25.82
C ARG A 266 -19.70 5.55 -24.56
N ARG A 267 -19.63 4.29 -24.12
CA ARG A 267 -18.94 3.86 -22.91
C ARG A 267 -17.42 3.90 -23.07
N LEU A 268 -16.93 3.53 -24.26
CA LEU A 268 -15.51 3.65 -24.61
C LEU A 268 -15.07 5.12 -24.61
N VAL A 269 -15.91 6.03 -25.12
CA VAL A 269 -15.65 7.47 -25.08
C VAL A 269 -15.63 7.99 -23.64
N GLU A 270 -16.59 7.59 -22.80
CA GLU A 270 -16.60 7.95 -21.37
C GLU A 270 -15.34 7.47 -20.64
N THR A 271 -14.88 6.23 -20.86
CA THR A 271 -13.62 5.74 -20.28
C THR A 271 -12.40 6.52 -20.76
N ALA A 272 -12.36 6.87 -22.05
CA ALA A 272 -11.26 7.63 -22.64
C ALA A 272 -11.20 9.05 -22.06
N LEU A 273 -12.35 9.73 -21.97
CA LEU A 273 -12.46 11.06 -21.37
C LEU A 273 -12.07 11.04 -19.88
N ALA A 274 -12.59 10.08 -19.11
CA ALA A 274 -12.24 9.95 -17.70
C ALA A 274 -10.73 9.72 -17.51
N SER A 275 -10.13 8.89 -18.35
CA SER A 275 -8.68 8.64 -18.32
C SER A 275 -7.89 9.89 -18.71
N ALA A 276 -8.31 10.62 -19.75
CA ALA A 276 -7.67 11.85 -20.19
C ALA A 276 -7.70 12.96 -19.12
N ILE A 277 -8.77 13.04 -18.32
CA ILE A 277 -8.91 14.02 -17.23
C ILE A 277 -8.12 13.59 -15.99
N LEU A 278 -8.23 12.33 -15.57
CA LEU A 278 -7.59 11.83 -14.35
C LEU A 278 -6.07 11.66 -14.50
N PHE A 279 -5.59 11.41 -15.73
CA PHE A 279 -4.17 11.24 -16.02
C PHE A 279 -3.28 12.41 -15.56
N PRO A 280 -3.49 13.66 -16.00
CA PRO A 280 -2.67 14.79 -15.56
C PRO A 280 -2.82 15.07 -14.05
N MET A 281 -3.99 14.79 -13.46
CA MET A 281 -4.20 14.97 -12.01
C MET A 281 -3.39 13.97 -11.17
N MET A 282 -3.31 12.71 -11.62
CA MET A 282 -2.68 11.63 -10.87
C MET A 282 -1.18 11.47 -11.17
N LYS A 283 -0.70 11.96 -12.32
CA LYS A 283 0.70 11.88 -12.72
C LYS A 283 1.44 13.19 -12.38
N THR A 284 1.94 13.26 -11.15
CA THR A 284 2.78 14.38 -10.70
C THR A 284 4.25 14.18 -11.07
N SER A 285 4.69 12.95 -11.41
CA SER A 285 6.10 12.63 -11.69
C SER A 285 6.78 13.45 -12.79
N LEU A 286 6.03 14.00 -13.76
CA LEU A 286 6.59 14.90 -14.79
C LEU A 286 7.26 16.14 -14.17
N THR A 287 6.83 16.54 -12.96
CA THR A 287 7.44 17.62 -12.19
C THR A 287 8.46 17.14 -11.14
N SER A 288 8.42 15.85 -10.76
CA SER A 288 9.28 15.29 -9.70
C SER A 288 10.73 15.06 -10.16
N GLU A 289 10.99 14.90 -11.45
CA GLU A 289 12.36 14.88 -11.98
C GLU A 289 13.00 16.28 -11.99
N ALA A 290 12.19 17.33 -12.10
CA ALA A 290 12.67 18.71 -12.21
C ALA A 290 13.10 19.31 -10.86
N ASN A 291 12.50 18.89 -9.75
CA ASN A 291 12.85 19.39 -8.41
C ASN A 291 12.83 18.28 -7.35
N PRO A 292 13.99 17.80 -6.88
CA PRO A 292 14.04 16.82 -5.80
C PRO A 292 13.47 17.42 -4.51
N GLN A 293 12.55 16.69 -3.87
CA GLN A 293 11.93 17.13 -2.64
C GLN A 293 12.81 16.75 -1.43
N PRO A 294 13.16 17.71 -0.55
CA PRO A 294 14.13 17.48 0.52
C PRO A 294 13.65 16.49 1.59
N MET A 295 12.33 16.40 1.80
CA MET A 295 11.72 15.52 2.81
C MET A 295 11.46 14.10 2.30
N VAL A 296 11.65 13.82 1.01
CA VAL A 296 11.40 12.49 0.43
C VAL A 296 12.65 11.62 0.57
N ILE A 297 12.91 11.20 1.80
CA ILE A 297 13.96 10.24 2.14
C ILE A 297 13.34 8.85 2.10
N ARG A 298 13.83 7.99 1.20
CA ARG A 298 13.31 6.62 1.00
C ARG A 298 14.12 5.58 1.81
N PRO A 299 13.53 4.41 2.12
CA PRO A 299 14.25 3.31 2.77
C PRO A 299 15.48 2.84 1.96
N PRO A 300 16.46 2.18 2.61
CA PRO A 300 17.59 1.58 1.91
C PRO A 300 17.11 0.54 0.89
N GLY A 301 17.76 0.50 -0.28
CA GLY A 301 17.37 -0.36 -1.39
C GLY A 301 16.20 0.19 -2.23
N ALA A 302 15.63 1.35 -1.91
CA ALA A 302 14.65 1.97 -2.78
C ALA A 302 15.27 2.38 -4.14
N LEU A 303 14.55 2.07 -5.22
CA LEU A 303 14.92 2.46 -6.57
C LEU A 303 14.92 4.00 -6.76
N SER A 304 15.30 4.43 -7.96
CA SER A 304 15.10 5.82 -8.41
C SER A 304 13.66 6.27 -8.14
N GLU A 305 13.41 7.55 -7.85
CA GLU A 305 12.05 8.01 -7.49
C GLU A 305 10.98 7.62 -8.53
N PRO A 306 11.20 7.79 -9.84
CA PRO A 306 10.23 7.34 -10.84
C PRO A 306 10.00 5.83 -10.82
N ASP A 307 11.06 5.02 -10.75
CA ASP A 307 10.93 3.55 -10.77
C ASP A 307 10.33 3.00 -9.46
N PHE A 308 10.62 3.67 -8.35
CA PHE A 308 10.02 3.38 -7.06
C PHE A 308 8.50 3.61 -7.09
N LEU A 309 8.05 4.78 -7.57
CA LEU A 309 6.61 5.10 -7.66
C LEU A 309 5.87 4.22 -8.68
N ARG A 310 6.57 3.76 -9.72
CA ARG A 310 6.07 2.78 -10.68
C ARG A 310 5.81 1.39 -10.07
N ARG A 311 6.63 0.96 -9.11
CA ARG A 311 6.54 -0.39 -8.53
C ARG A 311 5.84 -0.43 -7.17
N CYS A 312 5.81 0.68 -6.44
CA CYS A 312 5.26 0.70 -5.09
C CYS A 312 3.72 0.60 -5.09
N ILE A 313 3.18 -0.49 -4.54
CA ILE A 313 1.73 -0.71 -4.40
C ILE A 313 1.16 -0.20 -3.08
N LYS A 314 1.88 0.63 -2.32
CA LYS A 314 1.38 1.32 -1.11
C LYS A 314 0.74 0.36 -0.07
N CYS A 315 1.29 -0.85 0.06
CA CYS A 315 0.78 -1.90 0.95
C CYS A 315 1.21 -1.73 2.43
N SER A 316 2.13 -0.81 2.71
CA SER A 316 2.67 -0.52 4.05
C SER A 316 3.41 -1.65 4.77
N MET A 317 3.73 -2.76 4.10
CA MET A 317 4.49 -3.88 4.69
C MET A 317 5.87 -3.45 5.22
N CYS A 318 6.59 -2.62 4.46
CA CYS A 318 7.89 -2.08 4.90
C CYS A 318 7.78 -1.19 6.14
N MET A 319 6.62 -0.56 6.37
CA MET A 319 6.37 0.26 7.56
C MET A 319 6.09 -0.62 8.78
N ARG A 320 5.35 -1.72 8.60
CA ARG A 320 5.06 -2.69 9.67
C ARG A 320 6.31 -3.33 10.23
N VAL A 321 7.23 -3.72 9.35
CA VAL A 321 8.47 -4.41 9.75
C VAL A 321 9.51 -3.47 10.37
N CYS A 322 9.30 -2.15 10.30
CA CYS A 322 10.28 -1.17 10.72
C CYS A 322 10.40 -1.12 12.26
N PRO A 323 11.52 -1.56 12.87
CA PRO A 323 11.63 -1.67 14.33
C PRO A 323 11.64 -0.30 15.03
N THR A 324 12.13 0.73 14.34
CA THR A 324 12.25 2.10 14.87
C THR A 324 11.04 2.97 14.54
N ASN A 325 10.08 2.46 13.76
CA ASN A 325 8.92 3.22 13.26
C ASN A 325 9.29 4.48 12.45
N VAL A 326 10.50 4.55 11.88
CA VAL A 326 10.92 5.70 11.06
C VAL A 326 10.16 5.81 9.75
N LEU A 327 9.73 4.67 9.19
CA LEU A 327 9.01 4.61 7.93
C LEU A 327 7.54 4.95 8.14
N GLN A 328 7.12 6.03 7.50
CA GLN A 328 5.82 6.65 7.65
C GLN A 328 5.16 6.81 6.28
N PRO A 329 3.82 6.76 6.20
CA PRO A 329 3.11 7.04 4.95
C PRO A 329 3.24 8.53 4.61
N ALA A 330 3.77 8.82 3.42
CA ALA A 330 3.72 10.16 2.86
C ALA A 330 2.26 10.58 2.67
N LEU A 331 1.95 11.84 2.95
CA LEU A 331 0.71 12.48 2.60
C LEU A 331 0.89 13.17 1.24
N LEU A 332 1.49 14.35 1.24
CA LEU A 332 1.71 15.16 0.03
C LEU A 332 3.19 15.46 -0.22
N GLU A 333 4.09 14.99 0.65
CA GLU A 333 5.54 15.22 0.57
C GLU A 333 6.17 14.58 -0.67
N ALA A 334 5.56 13.53 -1.23
CA ALA A 334 6.03 12.90 -2.47
C ALA A 334 5.08 13.19 -3.66
N GLY A 335 4.31 14.28 -3.57
CA GLY A 335 3.22 14.57 -4.50
C GLY A 335 2.07 13.58 -4.38
N PHE A 336 1.05 13.74 -5.24
CA PHE A 336 -0.12 12.87 -5.24
C PHE A 336 0.23 11.42 -5.64
N GLU A 337 1.23 11.27 -6.51
CA GLU A 337 1.67 9.96 -6.97
C GLU A 337 2.25 9.10 -5.84
N GLY A 338 3.00 9.75 -4.94
CA GLY A 338 3.60 9.16 -3.75
C GLY A 338 2.69 9.12 -2.52
N LEU A 339 1.39 9.40 -2.63
CA LEU A 339 0.45 9.30 -1.51
C LEU A 339 0.51 7.90 -0.86
N TRP A 340 0.70 7.87 0.45
CA TRP A 340 0.88 6.69 1.31
C TRP A 340 2.10 5.81 0.99
N SER A 341 3.04 6.30 0.18
CA SER A 341 4.33 5.64 -0.02
C SER A 341 5.25 5.86 1.20
N PRO A 342 6.20 4.95 1.49
CA PRO A 342 7.08 5.07 2.66
C PRO A 342 8.12 6.18 2.53
N ILE A 343 8.15 7.08 3.50
CA ILE A 343 9.19 8.10 3.71
C ILE A 343 9.76 7.99 5.12
N LEU A 344 11.01 8.41 5.32
CA LEU A 344 11.61 8.49 6.65
C LEU A 344 11.21 9.80 7.32
N ILE A 345 10.58 9.71 8.49
CA ILE A 345 10.34 10.86 9.37
C ILE A 345 11.21 10.69 10.62
N ASN A 346 12.37 11.34 10.60
CA ASN A 346 13.40 11.15 11.62
C ASN A 346 13.02 11.72 13.00
N LYS A 347 11.98 12.54 13.08
CA LYS A 347 11.39 12.97 14.35
C LYS A 347 10.73 11.81 15.11
N ILE A 348 10.21 10.80 14.41
CA ILE A 348 9.53 9.65 15.01
C ILE A 348 10.55 8.54 15.33
N GLY A 349 11.39 8.20 14.35
CA GLY A 349 12.39 7.14 14.48
C GLY A 349 13.68 7.46 13.73
N TYR A 350 14.51 6.45 13.49
CA TYR A 350 15.69 6.56 12.63
C TYR A 350 15.92 5.25 11.87
N CYS A 351 16.66 5.27 10.77
CA CYS A 351 17.03 4.05 10.07
C CYS A 351 18.13 3.31 10.84
N GLU A 352 17.81 2.14 11.40
CA GLU A 352 18.78 1.32 12.15
C GLU A 352 19.93 0.85 11.24
N TYR A 353 21.18 0.96 11.70
CA TYR A 353 22.37 0.84 10.85
C TYR A 353 22.49 -0.56 10.21
N HIS A 354 22.29 -1.62 11.00
CA HIS A 354 22.40 -3.02 10.56
C HIS A 354 21.05 -3.70 10.22
N CYS A 355 20.08 -2.94 9.69
CA CYS A 355 18.74 -3.47 9.38
C CYS A 355 18.40 -3.39 7.87
N THR A 356 17.95 -4.48 7.26
CA THR A 356 17.53 -4.52 5.83
C THR A 356 16.12 -5.09 5.62
N LEU A 357 15.32 -5.18 6.68
CA LEU A 357 14.02 -5.86 6.68
C LEU A 357 13.01 -5.27 5.67
N CYS A 358 13.06 -3.97 5.38
CA CYS A 358 12.13 -3.32 4.45
C CYS A 358 12.22 -3.87 3.02
N GLY A 359 13.41 -4.28 2.57
CA GLY A 359 13.60 -4.91 1.25
C GLY A 359 13.12 -6.36 1.24
N GLN A 360 13.25 -7.08 2.36
CA GLN A 360 12.83 -8.49 2.48
C GLN A 360 11.31 -8.68 2.36
N VAL A 361 10.52 -7.69 2.79
CA VAL A 361 9.04 -7.75 2.77
C VAL A 361 8.40 -7.07 1.56
N CYS A 362 9.19 -6.55 0.60
CA CYS A 362 8.65 -5.84 -0.55
C CYS A 362 8.20 -6.82 -1.66
N PRO A 363 6.88 -6.95 -1.95
CA PRO A 363 6.40 -7.92 -2.94
C PRO A 363 6.73 -7.56 -4.39
N THR A 364 6.91 -6.27 -4.69
CA THR A 364 7.06 -5.77 -6.05
C THR A 364 8.50 -5.44 -6.44
N GLY A 365 9.44 -5.58 -5.50
CA GLY A 365 10.82 -5.13 -5.70
C GLY A 365 10.94 -3.61 -5.92
N ALA A 366 10.01 -2.81 -5.39
CA ALA A 366 10.17 -1.36 -5.32
C ALA A 366 11.31 -0.96 -4.35
N ILE A 367 11.52 -1.80 -3.33
CA ILE A 367 12.68 -1.78 -2.45
C ILE A 367 13.43 -3.07 -2.71
N GLU A 368 14.65 -2.97 -3.21
CA GLU A 368 15.51 -4.12 -3.48
C GLU A 368 15.93 -4.80 -2.18
N GLN A 369 16.12 -6.12 -2.27
CA GLN A 369 16.70 -6.89 -1.18
C GLN A 369 18.20 -6.59 -1.12
N VAL A 370 18.58 -5.80 -0.13
CA VAL A 370 19.98 -5.42 0.12
C VAL A 370 20.53 -6.25 1.27
N GLU A 371 21.78 -6.67 1.16
CA GLU A 371 22.49 -7.29 2.28
C GLU A 371 23.00 -6.21 3.24
N ILE A 372 23.30 -6.61 4.49
CA ILE A 372 23.84 -5.69 5.50
C ILE A 372 25.17 -5.11 5.02
N LYS A 373 26.01 -5.91 4.34
CA LYS A 373 27.30 -5.48 3.79
C LYS A 373 27.15 -4.33 2.78
N ASP A 374 26.13 -4.37 1.93
CA ASP A 374 25.88 -3.35 0.91
C ASP A 374 25.34 -2.06 1.55
N LYS A 375 24.44 -2.22 2.54
CA LYS A 375 23.89 -1.09 3.28
C LYS A 375 24.97 -0.33 4.06
N VAL A 376 25.77 -1.05 4.84
CA VAL A 376 26.79 -0.52 5.75
C VAL A 376 28.04 -0.06 4.98
N GLY A 377 28.31 -0.69 3.84
CA GLY A 377 29.55 -0.53 3.09
C GLY A 377 30.67 -1.40 3.65
N THR A 378 31.58 -1.79 2.77
CA THR A 378 32.85 -2.47 3.10
C THR A 378 34.01 -1.70 2.46
N ARG A 379 35.23 -2.26 2.45
CA ARG A 379 36.37 -1.62 1.76
C ARG A 379 36.12 -1.46 0.26
N ASP A 380 35.43 -2.42 -0.36
CA ASP A 380 35.20 -2.48 -1.81
C ASP A 380 33.82 -1.93 -2.22
N VAL A 381 32.84 -1.97 -1.30
CA VAL A 381 31.45 -1.55 -1.57
C VAL A 381 31.13 -0.27 -0.81
N LYS A 382 30.70 0.77 -1.53
CA LYS A 382 30.28 2.03 -0.91
C LYS A 382 28.94 1.85 -0.16
N PRO A 383 28.76 2.46 1.02
CA PRO A 383 27.52 2.40 1.76
C PRO A 383 26.36 3.01 0.98
N ILE A 384 25.15 2.49 1.22
CA ILE A 384 23.91 3.09 0.71
C ILE A 384 23.62 4.36 1.51
N LYS A 385 23.64 5.52 0.84
CA LYS A 385 23.26 6.81 1.39
C LYS A 385 21.79 7.08 1.14
N LEU A 386 21.07 7.41 2.20
CA LEU A 386 19.66 7.81 2.15
C LEU A 386 19.49 9.32 2.01
N GLY A 387 20.54 10.08 2.36
CA GLY A 387 20.51 11.53 2.39
C GLY A 387 21.70 12.09 3.18
N THR A 388 21.66 13.39 3.50
CA THR A 388 22.73 14.10 4.20
C THR A 388 22.16 14.95 5.34
N ALA A 389 22.87 14.97 6.48
CA ALA A 389 22.50 15.76 7.65
C ALA A 389 23.10 17.16 7.63
N PHE A 390 22.33 18.16 8.08
CA PHE A 390 22.73 19.56 8.16
C PHE A 390 22.33 20.19 9.49
N TYR A 391 23.20 21.06 10.02
CA TYR A 391 22.91 21.83 11.23
C TYR A 391 22.21 23.14 10.92
N ASP A 392 21.17 23.43 11.70
CA ASP A 392 20.64 24.77 11.87
C ASP A 392 21.41 25.47 13.00
N ARG A 393 22.35 26.35 12.61
CA ARG A 393 23.21 27.07 13.58
C ARG A 393 22.42 27.98 14.52
N GLY A 394 21.21 28.41 14.15
CA GLY A 394 20.35 29.22 15.00
C GLY A 394 19.65 28.43 16.11
N ARG A 395 19.62 27.09 16.01
CA ARG A 395 18.96 26.20 16.97
C ARG A 395 19.94 25.29 17.72
N CYS A 396 21.09 25.00 17.12
CA CYS A 396 22.09 24.11 17.71
C CYS A 396 22.65 24.73 18.99
N LEU A 397 22.49 24.04 20.14
CA LEU A 397 22.87 24.54 21.46
C LEU A 397 24.34 25.03 21.53
N PRO A 398 25.33 24.30 20.94
CA PRO A 398 26.70 24.78 20.78
C PRO A 398 26.85 26.10 20.01
N TRP A 399 26.08 26.27 18.94
CA TRP A 399 26.18 27.42 18.04
C TRP A 399 25.39 28.63 18.52
N ALA A 400 24.15 28.43 18.94
CA ALA A 400 23.20 29.49 19.29
C ALA A 400 23.28 29.92 20.75
N MET A 401 23.49 28.97 21.68
CA MET A 401 23.34 29.21 23.13
C MET A 401 24.65 29.04 23.91
N ASN A 402 25.79 28.83 23.24
CA ASN A 402 27.08 28.54 23.90
C ASN A 402 26.97 27.43 24.98
N THR A 403 26.11 26.44 24.72
CA THR A 403 25.83 25.32 25.62
C THR A 403 26.45 24.05 25.04
N GLN A 404 27.21 23.33 25.87
CA GLN A 404 27.92 22.12 25.44
C GLN A 404 26.92 20.99 25.19
N CYS A 405 27.00 20.37 24.01
CA CYS A 405 26.17 19.23 23.62
C CYS A 405 26.94 18.40 22.60
N ILE A 406 27.09 17.09 22.88
CA ILE A 406 27.82 16.16 22.02
C ILE A 406 26.97 14.99 21.48
N VAL A 407 25.67 14.99 21.80
CA VAL A 407 24.73 13.88 21.54
C VAL A 407 24.80 13.37 20.11
N CYS A 408 24.85 14.27 19.13
CA CYS A 408 24.85 13.92 17.71
C CYS A 408 26.09 13.12 17.26
N GLU A 409 27.27 13.38 17.84
CA GLU A 409 28.47 12.59 17.59
C GLU A 409 28.39 11.25 18.30
N GLU A 410 27.95 11.23 19.57
CA GLU A 410 27.86 10.01 20.37
C GLU A 410 27.00 8.94 19.68
N VAL A 411 25.85 9.36 19.13
CA VAL A 411 24.90 8.46 18.47
C VAL A 411 25.23 8.17 17.00
N CYS A 412 26.25 8.81 16.42
CA CYS A 412 26.61 8.58 15.01
C CYS A 412 27.16 7.16 14.82
N PRO A 413 26.50 6.29 14.01
CA PRO A 413 26.86 4.88 13.94
C PRO A 413 27.98 4.58 12.95
N THR A 414 28.38 5.55 12.11
CA THR A 414 29.40 5.31 11.09
C THR A 414 30.80 5.22 11.71
N SER A 415 31.66 4.41 11.10
CA SER A 415 33.07 4.31 11.46
C SER A 415 33.94 4.51 10.21
N PRO A 416 34.66 5.64 10.06
CA PRO A 416 34.73 6.78 10.98
C PRO A 416 33.40 7.55 11.12
N LYS A 417 33.25 8.29 12.23
CA LYS A 417 32.05 9.08 12.53
C LYS A 417 31.88 10.21 11.51
N ALA A 418 30.67 10.35 10.99
CA ALA A 418 30.33 11.43 10.05
C ALA A 418 30.18 12.79 10.73
N ILE A 419 30.10 12.82 12.06
CA ILE A 419 29.96 14.05 12.85
C ILE A 419 31.23 14.20 13.67
N TRP A 420 31.84 15.38 13.60
CA TRP A 420 33.07 15.73 14.31
C TRP A 420 32.94 17.13 14.92
N PHE A 421 33.86 17.46 15.83
CA PHE A 421 33.84 18.73 16.56
C PHE A 421 35.10 19.57 16.32
N GLU A 422 34.90 20.88 16.21
CA GLU A 422 35.95 21.88 16.32
C GLU A 422 35.91 22.51 17.71
N GLU A 423 37.06 22.67 18.35
CA GLU A 423 37.14 23.40 19.62
C GLU A 423 37.10 24.91 19.36
N ALA A 424 36.11 25.58 19.94
CA ALA A 424 35.96 27.02 19.87
C ALA A 424 35.96 27.63 21.27
N GLN A 425 36.62 28.78 21.42
CA GLN A 425 36.50 29.61 22.61
C GLN A 425 35.41 30.65 22.39
N THR A 426 34.43 30.71 23.30
CA THR A 426 33.34 31.68 23.23
C THR A 426 33.30 32.52 24.51
N ARG A 427 33.07 33.82 24.37
CA ARG A 427 32.87 34.71 25.51
C ARG A 427 31.39 34.74 25.85
N THR A 428 31.08 34.39 27.09
CA THR A 428 29.73 34.53 27.63
C THR A 428 29.40 36.01 27.88
N ARG A 429 28.12 36.34 28.04
CA ARG A 429 27.68 37.70 28.37
C ARG A 429 28.32 38.24 29.66
N SER A 430 28.72 37.37 30.59
CA SER A 430 29.44 37.72 31.82
C SER A 430 30.95 37.92 31.63
N GLY A 431 31.46 37.85 30.39
CA GLY A 431 32.89 37.99 30.08
C GLY A 431 33.71 36.72 30.31
N ALA A 432 33.14 35.67 30.91
CA ALA A 432 33.84 34.40 31.11
C ALA A 432 34.08 33.68 29.76
N VAL A 433 35.31 33.22 29.56
CA VAL A 433 35.71 32.41 28.40
C VAL A 433 35.33 30.96 28.64
N LYS A 434 34.51 30.40 27.76
CA LYS A 434 34.09 29.00 27.80
C LYS A 434 34.66 28.26 26.59
N LYS A 435 35.34 27.15 26.83
CA LYS A 435 35.72 26.20 25.76
C LYS A 435 34.49 25.39 25.37
N LEU A 436 34.25 25.26 24.07
CA LEU A 436 33.04 24.64 23.56
C LEU A 436 33.32 23.86 22.28
N LYS A 437 32.69 22.70 22.15
CA LYS A 437 32.81 21.84 20.96
C LYS A 437 31.69 22.18 19.97
N ARG A 438 32.04 22.72 18.81
CA ARG A 438 31.09 23.06 17.74
C ARG A 438 30.99 21.94 16.72
N PRO A 439 29.79 21.36 16.49
CA PRO A 439 29.66 20.21 15.60
C PRO A 439 29.64 20.59 14.13
N PHE A 440 30.20 19.70 13.31
CA PHE A 440 30.16 19.70 11.85
C PHE A 440 29.81 18.30 11.33
N VAL A 441 29.24 18.25 10.12
CA VAL A 441 28.95 16.99 9.42
C VAL A 441 29.91 16.88 8.24
N ASP A 442 30.57 15.72 8.09
CA ASP A 442 31.23 15.33 6.86
C ASP A 442 30.21 14.64 5.93
N PRO A 443 29.81 15.26 4.81
CA PRO A 443 28.85 14.67 3.89
C PRO A 443 29.37 13.41 3.18
N LYS A 444 30.70 13.20 3.12
CA LYS A 444 31.29 11.99 2.51
C LYS A 444 31.02 10.76 3.37
N LEU A 445 31.01 10.90 4.69
CA LEU A 445 30.76 9.81 5.64
C LEU A 445 29.29 9.69 6.04
N CYS A 446 28.52 10.78 5.95
CA CYS A 446 27.10 10.76 6.30
C CYS A 446 26.31 9.82 5.38
N ILE A 447 25.50 8.94 5.99
CA ILE A 447 24.60 8.00 5.30
C ILE A 447 23.13 8.42 5.36
N GLY A 448 22.80 9.49 6.08
CA GLY A 448 21.42 9.99 6.18
C GLY A 448 20.47 9.11 7.00
N CYS A 449 20.97 8.36 7.99
CA CYS A 449 20.13 7.46 8.79
C CYS A 449 19.14 8.17 9.74
N GLY A 450 19.33 9.45 10.04
CA GLY A 450 18.39 10.24 10.85
C GLY A 450 18.52 10.12 12.36
N ILE A 451 19.43 9.29 12.89
CA ILE A 451 19.54 9.10 14.35
C ILE A 451 19.96 10.37 15.10
N CYS A 452 20.80 11.21 14.49
CA CYS A 452 21.22 12.49 15.06
C CYS A 452 20.05 13.49 15.14
N GLU A 453 19.13 13.48 14.18
CA GLU A 453 17.89 14.27 14.20
C GLU A 453 16.93 13.76 15.27
N ASN A 454 16.75 12.43 15.36
CA ASN A 454 15.86 11.79 16.33
C ASN A 454 16.28 12.02 17.79
N LYS A 455 17.58 11.99 18.06
CA LYS A 455 18.16 12.13 19.40
C LYS A 455 18.49 13.57 19.78
N CYS A 456 18.22 14.53 18.90
CA CYS A 456 18.48 15.93 19.18
C CYS A 456 17.69 16.39 20.43
N PRO A 457 18.34 17.05 21.41
CA PRO A 457 17.64 17.51 22.61
C PRO A 457 16.65 18.67 22.35
N VAL A 458 16.73 19.31 21.17
CA VAL A 458 15.82 20.37 20.74
C VAL A 458 14.52 19.73 20.24
N ARG A 459 13.45 19.81 21.05
CA ARG A 459 12.21 19.03 20.87
C ARG A 459 11.25 19.52 19.78
N ASP A 460 11.19 20.83 19.53
CA ASP A 460 10.25 21.40 18.58
C ASP A 460 10.65 21.03 17.14
N TRP A 461 11.76 21.59 16.68
CA TRP A 461 12.34 21.43 15.36
C TRP A 461 13.84 21.19 15.59
N PRO A 462 14.30 19.94 15.41
CA PRO A 462 15.67 19.54 15.71
C PRO A 462 16.71 20.46 15.07
N ALA A 463 17.79 20.71 15.81
CA ALA A 463 18.89 21.54 15.34
C ALA A 463 19.74 20.86 14.26
N ILE A 464 19.61 19.56 14.07
CA ILE A 464 20.22 18.80 12.97
C ILE A 464 19.11 18.07 12.22
N ARG A 465 19.09 18.17 10.89
CA ARG A 465 18.05 17.58 10.04
C ARG A 465 18.68 16.86 8.86
N VAL A 466 18.10 15.72 8.48
CA VAL A 466 18.49 15.01 7.26
C VAL A 466 17.60 15.46 6.11
N THR A 467 18.19 15.59 4.93
CA THR A 467 17.47 15.82 3.67
C THR A 467 17.90 14.79 2.63
N SER A 468 17.10 14.58 1.59
CA SER A 468 17.36 13.57 0.53
C SER A 468 18.61 13.84 -0.32
N VAL A 469 19.25 15.01 -0.20
CA VAL A 469 20.42 15.36 -1.02
C VAL A 469 21.60 14.41 -0.77
N GLY A 470 22.25 13.98 -1.85
CA GLY A 470 23.38 13.06 -1.80
C GLY A 470 23.01 11.59 -1.61
N GLU A 471 21.72 11.24 -1.76
CA GLU A 471 21.24 9.86 -1.75
C GLU A 471 21.82 9.03 -2.91
N THR A 472 22.05 7.73 -2.66
CA THR A 472 22.63 6.82 -3.66
C THR A 472 21.69 6.57 -4.85
N ARG A 473 20.37 6.60 -4.62
CA ARG A 473 19.35 6.27 -5.63
C ARG A 473 19.16 7.35 -6.72
N SER A 474 19.64 8.57 -6.49
CA SER A 474 19.48 9.69 -7.41
C SER A 474 20.82 10.17 -7.96
N LEU A 475 20.92 10.26 -9.28
CA LEU A 475 22.09 10.83 -9.95
C LEU A 475 22.07 12.35 -9.96
N THR A 476 20.88 12.96 -9.88
CA THR A 476 20.65 14.41 -10.02
C THR A 476 20.61 15.13 -8.68
N ASN A 477 20.11 14.50 -7.62
CA ASN A 477 19.97 15.12 -6.29
C ASN A 477 21.31 15.12 -5.53
N ARG A 478 22.27 15.96 -5.96
CA ARG A 478 23.63 16.00 -5.43
C ARG A 478 24.05 17.43 -5.08
N MET A 479 25.02 17.56 -4.17
CA MET A 479 25.69 18.83 -3.89
C MET A 479 26.61 19.18 -5.09
N ILE A 480 26.32 20.30 -5.76
CA ILE A 480 26.95 20.67 -7.05
C ILE A 480 28.39 21.17 -6.87
N LEU A 481 28.69 21.79 -5.72
CA LEU A 481 30.03 22.28 -5.41
C LEU A 481 30.84 21.20 -4.67
N LYS A 482 31.66 20.44 -5.41
CA LYS A 482 32.77 19.70 -4.83
C LYS A 482 33.93 20.69 -4.63
N ARG A 483 34.25 21.01 -3.39
CA ARG A 483 35.54 21.63 -3.05
C ARG A 483 36.65 20.60 -3.12
#